data_AF-A0A7X8MS56-F1
#
_entry.id   AF-A0A7X8MS56-F1
#
_cell.length_a   1.000
_cell.length_b   1.000
_cell.length_c   1.000
_cell.angle_alpha   90.00
_cell.angle_beta   90.00
_cell.angle_gamma   90.00
#
_symmetry.space_group_name_H-M   'P 1'
#
loop_
_entity.id
_entity.type
_entity.pdbx_description
1 polymer ?
#
loop_
_entity_poly.entity_id
_entity_poly.type
_entity_poly.pdbx_seq_one_letter_code
_entity_poly.pdbx_strand_id
1 'polypeptide(L)' 'MIKLTKQLAQNIVDKMMGVVPYNINIMDEKGTIIGSGDRSRIGHLHHGAVAAIKEERLIIIHKSQGGAK' A
#
# COMPACT_ATOMS: atom_id res chain seq x y z
N MET A 1 19.38 -10.04 0.47
CA MET A 1 18.41 -9.06 1.01
C MET A 1 17.14 -9.80 1.38
N ILE A 2 16.65 -9.68 2.62
CA ILE A 2 15.43 -10.37 3.08
C ILE A 2 14.22 -9.55 2.60
N LYS A 3 13.22 -10.22 2.01
CA LYS A 3 11.97 -9.58 1.54
C LYS A 3 10.77 -10.13 2.30
N LEU A 4 9.76 -9.29 2.49
CA LEU A 4 8.45 -9.71 2.99
C LEU A 4 7.79 -10.66 1.98
N THR A 5 7.29 -11.80 2.48
CA THR A 5 6.43 -12.66 1.67
C THR A 5 5.02 -12.06 1.60
N LYS A 6 4.27 -12.36 0.53
CA LYS A 6 2.86 -11.95 0.41
C LYS A 6 2.02 -12.39 1.61
N GLN A 7 2.27 -13.61 2.11
CA GLN A 7 1.58 -14.15 3.28
C GLN A 7 1.86 -13.32 4.54
N LEU A 8 3.14 -13.00 4.80
CA LEU A 8 3.49 -12.20 5.97
C LEU A 8 2.95 -10.77 5.84
N ALA A 9 3.04 -10.16 4.65
CA ALA A 9 2.48 -8.84 4.40
C ALA A 9 0.96 -8.82 4.65
N GLN A 10 0.21 -9.81 4.15
CA GLN A 10 -1.23 -9.89 4.41
C GLN A 10 -1.53 -10.09 5.90
N ASN A 11 -0.78 -10.95 6.60
CA ASN A 11 -0.95 -11.15 8.05
C ASN A 11 -0.74 -9.85 8.85
N ILE A 12 0.21 -9.01 8.44
CA ILE A 12 0.43 -7.69 9.06
C ILE A 12 -0.77 -6.79 8.79
N VAL A 13 -1.23 -6.72 7.54
CA VAL A 13 -2.41 -5.92 7.19
C VAL A 13 -3.64 -6.35 7.98
N ASP A 14 -3.96 -7.64 8.01
CA ASP A 14 -5.12 -8.17 8.72
C ASP A 14 -5.08 -7.81 10.21
N LYS A 15 -3.90 -7.91 10.86
CA LYS A 15 -3.73 -7.48 12.26
C LYS A 15 -3.91 -5.97 12.44
N MET A 16 -3.32 -5.16 11.57
CA MET A 16 -3.37 -3.71 11.71
C MET A 16 -4.76 -3.14 11.41
N MET A 17 -5.51 -3.75 10.50
CA MET A 17 -6.91 -3.40 10.23
C MET A 17 -7.81 -3.59 11.46
N GLY A 18 -7.44 -4.45 12.41
CA GLY A 18 -8.12 -4.58 13.70
C GLY A 18 -7.75 -3.51 14.74
N VAL A 19 -6.72 -2.71 14.46
CA VAL A 19 -6.19 -1.67 15.37
C VAL A 19 -6.55 -0.27 14.90
N VAL A 20 -6.52 -0.02 13.57
CA VAL A 20 -6.80 1.31 13.01
C VAL A 20 -8.05 1.30 12.13
N PRO A 21 -8.86 2.39 12.15
CA PRO A 21 -10.10 2.46 11.39
C PRO A 21 -9.89 2.89 9.92
N TYR A 22 -8.82 2.41 9.29
CA TYR A 22 -8.44 2.79 7.91
C TYR A 22 -7.96 1.59 7.12
N ASN A 23 -8.20 1.58 5.80
CA ASN A 23 -7.68 0.55 4.91
C ASN A 23 -6.16 0.67 4.74
N ILE A 24 -5.43 -0.39 5.08
CA ILE A 24 -3.96 -0.46 5.00
C ILE A 24 -3.53 -1.25 3.76
N ASN A 25 -2.45 -0.81 3.13
CA ASN A 25 -1.77 -1.53 2.06
C ASN A 25 -0.28 -1.66 2.39
N ILE A 26 0.34 -2.77 2.00
CA ILE A 26 1.79 -2.98 2.04
C ILE A 26 2.25 -3.28 0.61
N MET A 27 3.34 -2.64 0.19
CA MET A 27 3.91 -2.77 -1.15
C MET A 27 5.33 -3.34 -1.10
N ASP A 28 5.78 -3.94 -2.20
CA ASP A 28 7.18 -4.34 -2.42
C ASP A 28 8.05 -3.19 -2.93
N GLU A 29 9.34 -3.46 -3.18
CA GLU A 29 10.31 -2.47 -3.66
C GLU A 29 10.01 -1.91 -5.06
N LYS A 30 9.04 -2.47 -5.78
CA LYS A 30 8.57 -1.98 -7.08
C LYS A 30 7.29 -1.16 -6.93
N GLY A 31 6.75 -1.01 -5.72
CA GLY A 31 5.47 -0.36 -5.46
C GLY A 31 4.26 -1.26 -5.75
N THR A 32 4.45 -2.56 -5.95
CA THR A 32 3.35 -3.52 -6.15
C THR A 32 2.74 -3.89 -4.80
N ILE A 33 1.42 -3.85 -4.69
CA ILE A 33 0.72 -4.18 -3.45
C ILE A 33 0.81 -5.69 -3.19
N ILE A 34 1.38 -6.07 -2.06
CA ILE A 34 1.58 -7.47 -1.64
C ILE A 34 0.74 -7.85 -0.42
N GLY A 35 0.11 -6.88 0.25
CA GLY A 35 -0.92 -7.07 1.27
C GLY A 35 -1.87 -5.89 1.28
N SER A 36 -3.17 -6.13 1.51
CA SER A 36 -4.19 -5.06 1.45
C SER A 36 -5.43 -5.42 2.27
N GLY A 37 -6.03 -4.41 2.91
CA GLY A 37 -7.35 -4.53 3.54
C GLY A 37 -8.46 -4.64 2.49
N ASP A 38 -8.22 -4.16 1.27
CA ASP A 38 -9.01 -4.45 0.08
C ASP A 38 -8.26 -5.44 -0.81
N ARG A 39 -8.62 -6.72 -0.73
CA ARG A 39 -7.93 -7.80 -1.46
C ARG A 39 -7.97 -7.64 -2.97
N SER A 40 -8.93 -6.90 -3.53
CA SER A 40 -9.00 -6.62 -4.98
C SER A 40 -7.81 -5.82 -5.49
N ARG A 41 -7.06 -5.17 -4.60
CA ARG A 41 -5.90 -4.35 -4.95
C ARG A 41 -4.57 -5.09 -4.95
N ILE A 42 -4.51 -6.31 -4.43
CA ILE A 42 -3.27 -7.09 -4.40
C ILE A 42 -2.81 -7.33 -5.84
N GLY A 43 -1.54 -7.05 -6.11
CA GLY A 43 -0.95 -7.12 -7.45
C GLY A 43 -1.06 -5.83 -8.28
N HIS A 44 -1.84 -4.84 -7.84
CA HIS A 44 -1.86 -3.52 -8.50
C HIS A 44 -0.64 -2.69 -8.09
N LEU A 45 -0.18 -1.86 -9.03
CA LEU A 45 0.88 -0.89 -8.79
C LEU A 45 0.30 0.34 -8.07
N HIS A 46 0.96 0.76 -6.99
CA HIS A 46 0.62 2.00 -6.30
C HIS A 46 1.57 3.12 -6.70
N HIS A 47 1.12 4.03 -7.55
CA HIS A 47 1.95 5.14 -8.06
C HIS A 47 2.55 6.01 -6.95
N GLY A 48 1.83 6.22 -5.85
CA GLY A 48 2.37 6.93 -4.69
C GLY A 48 3.53 6.22 -4.02
N ALA A 49 3.54 4.88 -4.02
CA ALA A 49 4.64 4.10 -3.48
C ALA A 49 5.86 4.16 -4.40
N VAL A 50 5.64 4.09 -5.72
CA VAL A 50 6.71 4.28 -6.71
C VAL A 50 7.39 5.65 -6.54
N ALA A 51 6.60 6.72 -6.36
CA ALA A 51 7.13 8.06 -6.10
C ALA A 51 7.92 8.12 -4.79
N ALA A 52 7.38 7.55 -3.70
CA ALA A 52 8.06 7.53 -2.40
C ALA A 52 9.38 6.75 -2.43
N ILE A 53 9.44 5.62 -3.15
CA ILE A 53 10.66 4.83 -3.34
C ILE A 53 11.69 5.63 -4.13
N LYS A 54 11.27 6.27 -5.23
CA LYS A 54 12.16 7.05 -6.09
C LYS A 54 12.73 8.28 -5.38
N GLU A 55 11.93 8.95 -4.58
CA GLU A 55 12.29 10.21 -3.91
C GLU A 55 12.87 9.99 -2.50
N GLU A 56 12.91 8.74 -2.03
CA GLU A 56 13.40 8.34 -0.71
C GLU A 56 12.82 9.18 0.44
N ARG A 57 11.55 9.58 0.30
CA ARG A 57 10.85 10.43 1.27
C ARG A 57 9.40 10.04 1.45
N LEU A 58 8.83 10.49 2.55
CA LEU A 58 7.40 10.33 2.81
C LEU A 58 6.59 11.20 1.83
N ILE A 59 5.66 10.58 1.12
CA ILE A 59 4.73 11.22 0.18
C ILE A 59 3.31 11.16 0.75
N ILE A 60 2.72 12.32 1.02
CA ILE A 60 1.31 12.44 1.39
C ILE A 60 0.53 12.78 0.12
N ILE A 61 -0.39 11.89 -0.26
CA ILE A 61 -1.30 12.13 -1.39
C ILE A 61 -2.63 12.58 -0.81
N HIS A 62 -2.97 13.84 -1.09
CA HIS A 62 -4.33 14.31 -0.95
C HIS A 62 -5.09 13.99 -2.24
N LYS A 63 -6.34 13.54 -2.16
CA LYS A 63 -7.22 13.56 -3.35
C LYS A 63 -7.21 14.99 -3.88
N SER A 64 -6.85 15.22 -5.14
CA SER A 64 -7.30 16.44 -5.79
C SER A 64 -8.83 16.39 -5.81
N GLN A 65 -9.49 17.46 -5.38
CA GLN A 65 -10.87 17.67 -5.82
C GLN A 65 -10.80 17.85 -7.33
N GLY A 66 -11.22 16.86 -8.12
CA GLY A 66 -11.11 16.95 -9.58
C GLY A 66 -11.42 15.64 -10.31
N GLY A 67 -12.69 15.29 -10.35
CA GLY A 67 -13.24 14.23 -11.19
C GLY A 67 -14.73 14.07 -10.88
N ALA A 68 -15.57 14.70 -11.69
CA ALA A 68 -17.01 14.83 -11.50
C ALA A 68 -17.74 13.48 -11.31
N LYS A 69 -18.82 13.55 -10.52
CA LYS A 69 -20.00 12.65 -10.45
C LYS A 69 -19.82 11.21 -10.89
#